data_AF-L8M0K3-F1
#
_entry.id   AF-L8M0K3-F1
#
_cell.length_a   1.000
_cell.length_b   1.000
_cell.length_c   1.000
_cell.angle_alpha   90.00
_cell.angle_beta   90.00
_cell.angle_gamma   90.00
#
_symmetry.space_group_name_H-M   'P 1'
#
loop_
_entity.id
_entity.type
_entity.pdbx_description
1 polymer ?
#
loop_
_entity_poly.entity_id
_entity_poly.type
_entity_poly.pdbx_seq_one_letter_code
_entity_poly.pdbx_strand_id
1 'polypeptide(L)'
;MFSQDSDSQYQENIQAQLIERIQAINKKAPEYFNAVKQAKKCESDLEEKQKIRKQFQDISPQQKLFYFLIPPLLLCVYIINLLLISDATEYLVRRRFGDTQWSNLFVLIVPLVLIFFEIFLAAFNLYVQENAAFRKQYPAAKSLQFLVHLIVLVTPILLFATKFAEYATKNRLPYPHEALLILALTFLAWITDAAVVYGIKFITQAMIFFSSGLTPKRTEKKSVYWSNQTRKELQFIGDDYETYKPNLQEYDKRYPEDPLILPPFSQEAKQAIVIYLGCDPKDVL
;
A
#
# COMPACT_ATOMS: atom_id res chain seq x y z
N MET A 1 -15.41 51.66 48.52
CA MET A 1 -14.21 51.96 47.72
C MET A 1 -13.45 50.66 47.58
N PHE A 2 -13.65 49.92 46.48
CA PHE A 2 -12.70 48.89 46.08
C PHE A 2 -11.43 49.61 45.60
N SER A 3 -10.25 49.15 46.01
CA SER A 3 -8.99 49.77 45.59
C SER A 3 -8.80 49.53 44.09
N GLN A 4 -8.38 50.57 43.37
CA GLN A 4 -8.06 50.48 41.93
C GLN A 4 -7.05 49.35 41.63
N ASP A 5 -6.20 49.00 42.59
CA ASP A 5 -5.25 47.88 42.48
C ASP A 5 -5.94 46.50 42.36
N SER A 6 -7.12 46.33 42.97
CA SER A 6 -7.84 45.04 42.94
C SER A 6 -8.53 44.75 41.61
N ASP A 7 -8.99 45.79 40.91
CA ASP A 7 -9.61 45.67 39.59
C ASP A 7 -8.55 45.44 38.49
N SER A 8 -7.41 46.14 38.56
CA SER A 8 -6.27 45.93 37.65
C SER A 8 -5.75 44.49 37.73
N GLN A 9 -5.56 43.98 38.94
CA GLN A 9 -5.09 42.61 39.15
C GLN A 9 -6.11 41.55 38.69
N TYR A 10 -7.41 41.84 38.76
CA TYR A 10 -8.44 40.96 38.22
C TYR A 10 -8.43 40.93 36.69
N GLN A 11 -8.31 42.09 36.03
CA GLN A 11 -8.22 42.19 34.58
C GLN A 11 -7.01 41.42 34.02
N GLU A 12 -5.83 41.60 34.61
CA GLU A 12 -4.61 40.87 34.21
C GLU A 12 -4.78 39.34 34.35
N ASN A 13 -5.40 38.88 35.45
CA ASN A 13 -5.62 37.46 35.70
C ASN A 13 -6.61 36.84 34.70
N ILE A 14 -7.74 37.51 34.41
CA ILE A 14 -8.71 37.00 33.43
C ILE A 14 -8.12 37.02 32.02
N GLN A 15 -7.42 38.08 31.64
CA GLN A 15 -6.79 38.16 30.33
C GLN A 15 -5.78 37.04 30.14
N ALA A 16 -4.93 36.78 31.14
CA ALA A 16 -3.97 35.68 31.10
C ALA A 16 -4.67 34.31 30.94
N GLN A 17 -5.74 34.05 31.69
CA GLN A 17 -6.51 32.82 31.60
C GLN A 17 -7.17 32.63 30.22
N LEU A 18 -7.76 33.68 29.66
CA LEU A 18 -8.39 33.63 28.34
C LEU A 18 -7.36 33.39 27.23
N ILE A 19 -6.20 34.05 27.30
CA ILE A 19 -5.08 33.85 26.37
C ILE A 19 -4.58 32.40 26.43
N GLU A 20 -4.37 31.87 27.64
CA GLU A 20 -3.90 30.49 27.84
C GLU A 20 -4.88 29.47 27.23
N ARG A 21 -6.19 29.67 27.41
CA ARG A 21 -7.23 28.81 26.82
C ARG A 21 -7.24 28.87 25.29
N ILE A 22 -7.14 30.06 24.70
CA ILE A 22 -7.05 30.21 23.23
C ILE A 22 -5.81 29.50 22.70
N GLN A 23 -4.66 29.61 23.38
CA GLN A 23 -3.44 28.93 23.00
C GLN A 23 -3.56 27.40 23.13
N ALA A 24 -4.20 26.89 24.19
CA ALA A 24 -4.45 25.47 24.38
C ALA A 24 -5.33 24.89 23.26
N ILE A 25 -6.44 25.59 22.94
CA ILE A 25 -7.32 25.23 21.83
C ILE A 25 -6.57 25.24 20.49
N ASN A 26 -5.82 26.31 20.21
CA ASN A 26 -5.05 26.45 18.97
C ASN A 26 -3.97 25.36 18.82
N LYS A 27 -3.38 24.90 19.93
CA LYS A 27 -2.41 23.81 19.94
C LYS A 27 -3.06 22.45 19.68
N LYS A 28 -4.30 22.24 20.15
CA LYS A 28 -5.04 20.97 20.03
C LYS A 28 -5.80 20.81 18.73
N ALA A 29 -6.20 21.91 18.08
CA ALA A 29 -6.93 21.85 16.82
C ALA A 29 -6.20 21.05 15.71
N PRO A 30 -4.88 21.22 15.47
CA PRO A 30 -4.15 20.41 14.49
C PRO A 30 -4.16 18.90 14.82
N GLU A 31 -4.10 18.53 16.10
CA GLU A 31 -4.16 17.13 16.55
C GLU A 31 -5.51 16.50 16.21
N TYR A 32 -6.60 17.24 16.43
CA TYR A 32 -7.94 16.84 16.02
C TYR A 32 -8.03 16.59 14.51
N PHE A 33 -7.58 17.52 13.65
CA PHE A 33 -7.66 17.33 12.19
C PHE A 33 -6.80 16.17 11.70
N ASN A 34 -5.62 15.97 12.30
CA ASN A 34 -4.79 14.81 12.01
C ASN A 34 -5.50 13.50 12.39
N ALA A 35 -6.14 13.44 13.56
CA ALA A 35 -6.94 12.28 13.97
C ALA A 35 -8.11 12.02 13.01
N VAL A 36 -8.85 13.05 12.59
CA VAL A 36 -9.94 12.94 11.60
C VAL A 36 -9.43 12.39 10.27
N LYS A 37 -8.30 12.91 9.77
CA LYS A 37 -7.69 12.44 8.51
C LYS A 37 -7.32 10.96 8.59
N GLN A 38 -6.75 10.53 9.72
CA GLN A 38 -6.40 9.12 9.96
C GLN A 38 -7.65 8.24 10.11
N ALA A 39 -8.70 8.72 10.79
CA ALA A 39 -9.96 8.03 10.94
C ALA A 39 -10.62 7.78 9.58
N LYS A 40 -10.77 8.82 8.75
CA LYS A 40 -11.32 8.71 7.38
C LYS A 40 -10.55 7.73 6.51
N LYS A 41 -9.21 7.74 6.58
CA LYS A 41 -8.37 6.76 5.88
C LYS A 41 -8.62 5.33 6.39
N CYS A 42 -8.73 5.14 7.70
CA CYS A 42 -9.03 3.82 8.27
C CYS A 42 -10.44 3.33 7.89
N GLU A 43 -11.42 4.22 7.81
CA GLU A 43 -12.78 3.91 7.37
C GLU A 43 -12.81 3.49 5.90
N SER A 44 -12.16 4.24 5.00
CA SER A 44 -12.08 3.84 3.59
C SER A 44 -11.40 2.48 3.42
N ASP A 45 -10.30 2.26 4.15
CA ASP A 45 -9.56 0.99 4.14
C ASP A 45 -10.44 -0.16 4.69
N LEU A 46 -11.30 0.10 5.67
CA LEU A 46 -12.25 -0.88 6.18
C LEU A 46 -13.35 -1.20 5.18
N GLU A 47 -13.94 -0.20 4.55
CA GLU A 47 -14.98 -0.39 3.54
C GLU A 47 -14.47 -1.20 2.35
N GLU A 48 -13.28 -0.89 1.87
CA GLU A 48 -12.64 -1.64 0.79
C GLU A 48 -12.41 -3.10 1.19
N LYS A 49 -11.85 -3.35 2.38
CA LYS A 49 -11.65 -4.70 2.90
C LYS A 49 -12.96 -5.45 3.15
N GLN A 50 -14.01 -4.76 3.57
CA GLN A 50 -15.34 -5.36 3.74
C GLN A 50 -15.96 -5.74 2.39
N LYS A 51 -15.82 -4.90 1.36
CA LYS A 51 -16.25 -5.22 -0.01
C LYS A 51 -15.53 -6.45 -0.53
N ILE A 52 -14.20 -6.51 -0.37
CA ILE A 52 -13.39 -7.68 -0.70
C ILE A 52 -13.89 -8.90 0.10
N ARG A 53 -14.04 -8.80 1.42
CA ARG A 53 -14.50 -9.92 2.25
C ARG A 53 -15.85 -10.46 1.83
N LYS A 54 -16.81 -9.60 1.45
CA LYS A 54 -18.10 -10.03 0.92
C LYS A 54 -17.94 -10.85 -0.37
N GLN A 55 -16.98 -10.50 -1.24
CA GLN A 55 -16.65 -11.31 -2.42
C GLN A 55 -16.09 -12.69 -2.05
N PHE A 56 -15.39 -12.83 -0.92
CA PHE A 56 -14.78 -14.09 -0.47
C PHE A 56 -15.59 -14.88 0.58
N GLN A 57 -16.72 -14.34 1.08
CA GLN A 57 -17.58 -15.00 2.07
C GLN A 57 -18.38 -16.17 1.47
N ASP A 58 -18.87 -16.02 0.24
CA ASP A 58 -19.72 -17.00 -0.44
C ASP A 58 -18.94 -17.98 -1.33
N ILE A 59 -17.61 -18.00 -1.21
CA ILE A 59 -16.74 -18.86 -2.02
C ILE A 59 -16.84 -20.30 -1.54
N SER A 60 -17.00 -21.21 -2.51
CA SER A 60 -17.10 -22.65 -2.27
C SER A 60 -15.85 -23.21 -1.56
N PRO A 61 -15.99 -24.28 -0.75
CA PRO A 61 -14.84 -24.93 -0.10
C PRO A 61 -13.72 -25.33 -1.08
N GLN A 62 -14.08 -25.72 -2.30
CA GLN A 62 -13.13 -26.09 -3.36
C GLN A 62 -12.28 -24.89 -3.80
N GLN A 63 -12.90 -23.72 -4.00
CA GLN A 63 -12.18 -22.50 -4.36
C GLN A 63 -11.30 -21.98 -3.22
N LYS A 64 -11.71 -22.14 -1.95
CA LYS A 64 -10.84 -21.82 -0.80
C LYS A 64 -9.58 -22.69 -0.78
N LEU A 65 -9.75 -23.99 -1.02
CA LEU A 65 -8.63 -24.93 -1.12
C LEU A 65 -7.72 -24.60 -2.31
N PHE A 66 -8.29 -24.20 -3.45
CA PHE A 66 -7.53 -23.73 -4.61
C PHE A 66 -6.66 -22.50 -4.27
N TYR A 67 -7.23 -21.45 -3.65
CA TYR A 67 -6.44 -20.28 -3.24
C TYR A 67 -5.38 -20.59 -2.19
N PHE A 68 -5.58 -21.63 -1.37
CA PHE A 68 -4.59 -22.08 -0.40
C PHE A 68 -3.42 -22.83 -1.05
N LEU A 69 -3.68 -23.63 -2.09
CA LEU A 69 -2.67 -24.44 -2.77
C LEU A 69 -1.91 -23.69 -3.87
N ILE A 70 -2.46 -22.63 -4.44
CA ILE A 70 -1.81 -21.86 -5.51
C ILE A 70 -0.45 -21.29 -5.11
N PRO A 71 -0.28 -20.57 -3.97
CA PRO A 71 1.01 -19.99 -3.62
C PRO A 71 2.15 -21.01 -3.50
N PRO A 72 2.01 -22.15 -2.79
CA PRO A 72 3.09 -23.15 -2.74
C PRO A 72 3.31 -23.82 -4.10
N LEU A 73 2.26 -24.07 -4.89
CA LEU A 73 2.42 -24.61 -6.25
C LEU A 73 3.25 -23.67 -7.13
N LEU A 74 2.95 -22.37 -7.11
CA LEU A 74 3.69 -21.38 -7.90
C LEU A 74 5.11 -21.16 -7.37
N LEU A 75 5.33 -21.27 -6.05
CA LEU A 75 6.68 -21.31 -5.50
C LEU A 75 7.48 -22.49 -6.07
N CYS A 76 6.88 -23.69 -6.14
CA CYS A 76 7.52 -24.83 -6.79
C CYS A 76 7.81 -24.56 -8.27
N VAL A 77 6.89 -23.93 -9.00
CA VAL A 77 7.10 -23.53 -10.41
C VAL A 77 8.29 -22.58 -10.53
N TYR A 78 8.42 -21.56 -9.67
CA TYR A 78 9.57 -20.65 -9.68
C TYR A 78 10.89 -21.36 -9.41
N ILE A 79 10.90 -22.30 -8.46
CA ILE A 79 12.11 -23.09 -8.15
C ILE A 79 12.51 -23.95 -9.34
N ILE A 80 11.56 -24.65 -9.98
CA ILE A 80 11.82 -25.45 -11.17
C ILE A 80 12.34 -24.56 -12.30
N ASN A 81 11.72 -23.40 -12.53
CA ASN A 81 12.15 -22.49 -13.59
C ASN A 81 13.56 -21.95 -13.34
N LEU A 82 13.89 -21.62 -12.08
CA LEU A 82 15.22 -21.18 -11.69
C LEU A 82 16.28 -22.25 -11.95
N LEU A 83 15.99 -23.51 -11.62
CA LEU A 83 16.90 -24.63 -11.91
C LEU A 83 17.13 -24.79 -13.41
N LEU A 84 16.05 -24.74 -14.21
CA LEU A 84 16.12 -24.86 -15.66
C LEU A 84 16.93 -23.71 -16.31
N ILE A 85 16.70 -22.47 -15.89
CA ILE A 85 17.42 -21.30 -16.41
C ILE A 85 18.89 -21.32 -15.96
N SER A 86 19.17 -21.79 -14.74
CA SER A 86 20.51 -21.82 -14.17
C SER A 86 21.46 -22.68 -15.01
N ASP A 87 21.03 -23.87 -15.44
CA ASP A 87 21.81 -24.74 -16.33
C ASP A 87 22.18 -24.05 -17.65
N ALA A 88 21.21 -23.41 -18.30
CA ALA A 88 21.42 -22.70 -19.56
C ALA A 88 22.33 -21.47 -19.39
N THR A 89 22.14 -20.75 -18.28
CA THR A 89 22.92 -19.56 -17.93
C THR A 89 24.36 -19.90 -17.63
N GLU A 90 24.60 -20.96 -16.85
CA GLU A 90 25.93 -21.43 -16.50
C GLU A 90 26.76 -21.68 -17.75
N TYR A 91 26.19 -22.38 -18.73
CA TYR A 91 26.84 -22.63 -20.01
C TYR A 91 27.19 -21.32 -20.75
N LEU A 92 26.26 -20.37 -20.87
CA LEU A 92 26.48 -19.11 -21.58
C LEU A 92 27.53 -18.23 -20.89
N VAL A 93 27.45 -18.10 -19.57
CA VAL A 93 28.34 -17.28 -18.77
C VAL A 93 29.74 -17.86 -18.77
N ARG A 94 29.90 -19.16 -18.52
CA ARG A 94 31.22 -19.82 -18.57
C ARG A 94 31.83 -19.76 -19.97
N ARG A 95 31.02 -19.86 -21.03
CA ARG A 95 31.50 -19.72 -22.41
C ARG A 95 32.00 -18.30 -22.73
N ARG A 96 31.41 -17.26 -22.12
CA ARG A 96 31.80 -15.87 -22.35
C ARG A 96 32.95 -15.39 -21.46
N PHE A 97 32.95 -15.78 -20.19
CA PHE A 97 33.82 -15.25 -19.14
C PHE A 97 34.83 -16.27 -18.59
N GLY A 98 34.77 -17.54 -19.01
CA GLY A 98 35.60 -18.62 -18.46
C GLY A 98 35.25 -18.94 -17.00
N ASP A 99 36.16 -19.65 -16.32
CA ASP A 99 36.06 -19.95 -14.89
C ASP A 99 36.69 -18.81 -14.07
N THR A 100 35.96 -17.69 -13.97
CA THR A 100 36.36 -16.51 -13.19
C THR A 100 35.43 -16.29 -12.02
N GLN A 101 35.85 -15.50 -11.02
CA GLN A 101 34.95 -15.14 -9.92
C GLN A 101 33.67 -14.41 -10.41
N TRP A 102 33.78 -13.68 -11.51
CA TRP A 102 32.66 -13.01 -12.18
C TRP A 102 31.69 -13.99 -12.82
N SER A 103 32.15 -15.13 -13.34
CA SER A 103 31.24 -16.12 -13.93
C SER A 103 30.32 -16.72 -12.87
N ASN A 104 30.85 -17.10 -11.70
CA ASN A 104 30.03 -17.59 -10.58
C ASN A 104 28.96 -16.58 -10.12
N LEU A 105 29.29 -15.29 -10.11
CA LEU A 105 28.34 -14.24 -9.78
C LEU A 105 27.22 -14.12 -10.84
N PHE A 106 27.57 -14.13 -12.13
CA PHE A 106 26.59 -14.04 -13.21
C PHE A 106 25.71 -15.29 -13.33
N VAL A 107 26.23 -16.50 -13.05
CA VAL A 107 25.43 -17.73 -13.01
C VAL A 107 24.31 -17.62 -11.96
N LEU A 108 24.54 -16.90 -10.86
CA LEU A 108 23.53 -16.68 -9.82
C LEU A 108 22.58 -15.53 -10.16
N ILE A 109 23.10 -14.40 -10.65
CA ILE A 109 22.32 -13.17 -10.84
C ILE A 109 21.40 -13.26 -12.08
N VAL A 110 21.90 -13.78 -13.20
CA VAL A 110 21.16 -13.75 -14.47
C VAL A 110 19.82 -14.52 -14.41
N PRO A 111 19.73 -15.73 -13.81
CA PRO A 111 18.45 -16.43 -13.68
C PRO A 111 17.45 -15.66 -12.80
N LEU A 112 17.94 -15.03 -11.72
CA LEU A 112 17.10 -14.20 -10.85
C LEU A 112 16.56 -12.97 -11.59
N VAL A 113 17.38 -12.31 -12.39
CA VAL A 113 16.97 -11.15 -13.20
C VAL A 113 15.94 -11.57 -14.26
N LEU A 114 16.11 -12.71 -14.91
CA LEU A 114 15.16 -13.23 -15.90
C LEU A 114 13.80 -13.53 -15.26
N ILE A 115 13.78 -14.24 -14.13
CA ILE A 115 12.54 -14.52 -13.39
C ILE A 115 11.88 -13.21 -12.92
N PHE A 116 12.66 -12.26 -12.40
CA PHE A 116 12.11 -10.97 -11.98
C PHE A 116 11.49 -10.21 -13.17
N PHE A 117 12.13 -10.25 -14.33
CA PHE A 117 11.63 -9.64 -15.55
C PHE A 117 10.34 -10.30 -16.04
N GLU A 118 10.24 -11.64 -15.98
CA GLU A 118 9.01 -12.38 -16.27
C GLU A 118 7.85 -11.98 -15.34
N ILE A 119 8.11 -11.96 -14.03
CA ILE A 119 7.12 -11.56 -13.02
C ILE A 119 6.65 -10.13 -13.27
N PHE A 120 7.58 -9.21 -13.53
CA PHE A 120 7.28 -7.82 -13.80
C PHE A 120 6.39 -7.66 -15.04
N LEU A 121 6.73 -8.33 -16.13
CA LEU A 121 5.94 -8.30 -17.37
C LEU A 121 4.56 -8.95 -17.21
N ALA A 122 4.47 -10.04 -16.45
CA ALA A 122 3.21 -10.67 -16.10
C ALA A 122 2.31 -9.72 -15.29
N ALA A 123 2.88 -9.04 -14.29
CA ALA A 123 2.15 -8.08 -13.45
C ALA A 123 1.70 -6.85 -14.27
N PHE A 124 2.58 -6.35 -15.15
CA PHE A 124 2.25 -5.26 -16.05
C PHE A 124 1.12 -5.65 -17.01
N ASN A 125 1.14 -6.86 -17.57
CA ASN A 125 0.07 -7.36 -18.43
C ASN A 125 -1.27 -7.44 -17.68
N LEU A 126 -1.28 -7.94 -16.45
CA LEU A 126 -2.47 -7.95 -15.60
C LEU A 126 -3.02 -6.53 -15.41
N TYR A 127 -2.15 -5.57 -15.06
CA TYR A 127 -2.52 -4.17 -14.87
C TYR A 127 -3.15 -3.57 -16.13
N VAL A 128 -2.58 -3.83 -17.31
CA VAL A 128 -3.13 -3.37 -18.60
C VAL A 128 -4.48 -4.02 -18.90
N GLN A 129 -4.66 -5.31 -18.57
CA GLN A 129 -5.92 -6.03 -18.80
C GLN A 129 -7.05 -5.57 -17.88
N GLU A 130 -6.75 -5.16 -16.66
CA GLU A 130 -7.76 -4.72 -15.69
C GLU A 130 -8.12 -3.23 -15.87
N ASN A 131 -7.19 -2.39 -16.35
CA ASN A 131 -7.42 -0.96 -16.54
C ASN A 131 -7.95 -0.60 -17.93
N ALA A 132 -9.28 -0.50 -18.07
CA ALA A 132 -9.94 -0.08 -19.30
C ALA A 132 -9.55 1.34 -19.78
N ALA A 133 -9.31 2.27 -18.85
CA ALA A 133 -8.86 3.63 -19.16
C ALA A 133 -7.46 3.63 -19.80
N PHE A 134 -6.54 2.83 -19.25
CA PHE A 134 -5.18 2.71 -19.77
C PHE A 134 -5.15 2.14 -21.20
N ARG A 135 -5.98 1.13 -21.48
CA ARG A 135 -6.11 0.54 -22.83
C ARG A 135 -6.64 1.52 -23.87
N LYS A 136 -7.52 2.44 -23.49
CA LYS A 136 -8.04 3.48 -24.38
C LYS A 136 -7.00 4.57 -24.66
N GLN A 137 -6.17 4.89 -23.67
CA GLN A 137 -5.16 5.93 -23.77
C GLN A 137 -3.91 5.49 -24.53
N TYR A 138 -3.54 4.20 -24.46
CA TYR A 138 -2.31 3.67 -25.07
C TYR A 138 -2.60 2.51 -26.03
N PRO A 139 -2.79 2.76 -27.34
CA PRO A 139 -3.06 1.69 -28.32
C PRO A 139 -1.89 0.69 -28.46
N ALA A 140 -0.66 1.10 -28.13
CA ALA A 140 0.52 0.23 -28.02
C ALA A 140 0.40 -0.84 -26.91
N ALA A 141 -0.62 -0.77 -26.05
CA ALA A 141 -0.90 -1.81 -25.07
C ALA A 141 -1.09 -3.19 -25.71
N LYS A 142 -1.66 -3.27 -26.92
CA LYS A 142 -1.84 -4.56 -27.64
C LYS A 142 -0.50 -5.18 -28.07
N SER A 143 0.43 -4.37 -28.57
CA SER A 143 1.77 -4.87 -28.94
C SER A 143 2.59 -5.27 -27.70
N LEU A 144 2.41 -4.58 -26.58
CA LEU A 144 3.01 -4.96 -25.31
C LEU A 144 2.46 -6.29 -24.78
N GLN A 145 1.15 -6.53 -24.92
CA GLN A 145 0.57 -7.83 -24.59
C GLN A 145 1.19 -8.96 -25.41
N PHE A 146 1.40 -8.76 -26.71
CA PHE A 146 2.08 -9.76 -27.54
C PHE A 146 3.50 -10.05 -27.06
N LEU A 147 4.25 -9.03 -26.68
CA LEU A 147 5.62 -9.17 -26.14
C LEU A 147 5.63 -10.00 -24.84
N VAL A 148 4.63 -9.84 -23.99
CA VAL A 148 4.46 -10.66 -22.78
C VAL A 148 4.17 -12.13 -23.10
N HIS A 149 3.48 -12.43 -24.21
CA HIS A 149 3.28 -13.84 -24.61
C HIS A 149 4.56 -14.44 -25.20
N LEU A 150 5.38 -13.62 -25.87
CA LEU A 150 6.67 -14.06 -26.39
C LEU A 150 7.69 -14.38 -25.30
N ILE A 151 7.60 -13.77 -24.11
CA ILE A 151 8.56 -14.07 -23.05
C ILE A 151 8.50 -15.53 -22.59
N VAL A 152 7.32 -16.17 -22.70
CA VAL A 152 7.11 -17.59 -22.39
C VAL A 152 7.94 -18.52 -23.28
N LEU A 153 8.46 -18.01 -24.39
CA LEU A 153 9.34 -18.74 -25.29
C LEU A 153 10.83 -18.53 -24.99
N VAL A 154 11.20 -17.58 -24.13
CA VAL A 154 12.60 -17.22 -23.90
C VAL A 154 13.34 -18.37 -23.23
N THR A 155 12.85 -18.90 -22.10
CA THR A 155 13.48 -20.02 -21.40
C THR A 155 13.55 -21.30 -22.24
N PRO A 156 12.48 -21.76 -22.92
CA PRO A 156 12.57 -22.95 -23.75
C PRO A 156 13.52 -22.78 -24.94
N ILE A 157 13.56 -21.59 -25.58
CA ILE A 157 14.53 -21.30 -26.64
C ILE A 157 15.95 -21.29 -26.08
N LEU A 158 16.19 -20.68 -24.92
CA LEU A 158 17.49 -20.62 -24.26
C LEU A 158 18.01 -22.02 -23.95
N LEU A 159 17.18 -22.87 -23.35
CA LEU A 159 17.51 -24.27 -23.06
C LEU A 159 17.81 -25.07 -24.33
N PHE A 160 16.95 -24.96 -25.33
CA PHE A 160 17.13 -25.70 -26.57
C PHE A 160 18.41 -25.27 -27.29
N ALA A 161 18.64 -23.96 -27.42
CA ALA A 161 19.82 -23.40 -28.06
C ALA A 161 21.12 -23.74 -27.32
N THR A 162 21.12 -23.70 -25.98
CA THR A 162 22.30 -24.03 -25.18
C THR A 162 22.65 -25.51 -25.28
N LYS A 163 21.68 -26.41 -25.13
CA LYS A 163 21.91 -27.86 -25.31
C LYS A 163 22.37 -28.16 -26.73
N PHE A 164 21.71 -27.62 -27.75
CA PHE A 164 22.12 -27.81 -29.14
C PHE A 164 23.55 -27.31 -29.40
N ALA A 165 23.91 -26.13 -28.90
CA ALA A 165 25.25 -25.58 -29.02
C ALA A 165 26.31 -26.45 -28.33
N GLU A 166 25.97 -27.09 -27.21
CA GLU A 166 26.86 -28.00 -26.48
C GLU A 166 27.11 -29.31 -27.27
N TYR A 167 26.11 -29.83 -27.96
CA TYR A 167 26.27 -30.98 -28.86
C TYR A 167 27.09 -30.64 -30.09
N ALA A 168 26.85 -29.45 -30.67
CA ALA A 168 27.58 -28.98 -31.84
C ALA A 168 29.08 -28.79 -31.54
N THR A 169 29.46 -28.22 -30.38
CA THR A 169 30.88 -28.08 -30.02
C THR A 169 31.57 -29.40 -29.74
N LYS A 170 30.84 -30.42 -29.28
CA LYS A 170 31.37 -31.76 -29.03
C LYS A 170 31.41 -32.63 -30.30
N ASN A 171 31.02 -32.11 -31.48
CA ASN A 171 30.91 -32.84 -32.75
C ASN A 171 30.18 -34.19 -32.60
N ARG A 172 29.17 -34.24 -31.73
CA ARG A 172 28.43 -35.48 -31.43
C ARG A 172 26.93 -35.24 -31.56
N LEU A 173 26.22 -36.20 -32.15
CA LEU A 173 24.77 -36.21 -32.11
C LEU A 173 24.29 -36.65 -30.73
N PRO A 174 23.19 -36.08 -30.20
CA PRO A 174 22.60 -36.55 -28.96
C PRO A 174 22.11 -37.99 -29.12
N TYR A 175 22.32 -38.81 -28.10
CA TYR A 175 21.70 -40.13 -28.07
C TYR A 175 20.17 -39.98 -28.02
N PRO A 176 19.38 -40.96 -28.50
CA PRO A 176 17.93 -40.84 -28.55
C PRO A 176 17.27 -40.51 -27.20
N HIS A 177 17.79 -41.06 -26.10
CA HIS A 177 17.30 -40.76 -24.75
C HIS A 177 17.64 -39.33 -24.30
N GLU A 178 18.78 -38.79 -24.72
CA GLU A 178 19.16 -37.39 -24.44
C GLU A 178 18.30 -36.42 -25.25
N ALA A 179 17.99 -36.74 -26.51
CA ALA A 179 17.08 -35.94 -27.33
C ALA A 179 15.67 -35.88 -26.72
N LEU A 180 15.18 -37.00 -26.21
CA LEU A 180 13.89 -37.08 -25.51
C LEU A 180 13.92 -36.26 -24.21
N LEU A 181 15.03 -36.31 -23.46
CA LEU A 181 15.21 -35.53 -22.24
C LEU A 181 15.26 -34.02 -22.52
N ILE A 182 15.96 -33.57 -23.57
CA ILE A 182 15.98 -32.17 -23.99
C ILE A 182 14.56 -31.70 -24.32
N LEU A 183 13.81 -32.49 -25.09
CA LEU A 183 12.42 -32.17 -25.43
C LEU A 183 11.55 -32.08 -24.17
N ALA A 184 11.69 -33.01 -23.24
CA ALA A 184 10.98 -33.00 -21.96
C ALA A 184 11.31 -31.75 -21.12
N LEU A 185 12.59 -31.36 -21.02
CA LEU A 185 13.02 -30.15 -20.30
C LEU A 185 12.53 -28.87 -20.98
N THR A 186 12.59 -28.79 -22.31
CA THR A 186 12.06 -27.64 -23.07
C THR A 186 10.55 -27.52 -22.89
N PHE A 187 9.82 -28.63 -22.90
CA PHE A 187 8.38 -28.62 -22.66
C PHE A 187 8.04 -28.23 -21.21
N LEU A 188 8.81 -28.73 -20.24
CA LEU A 188 8.68 -28.35 -18.83
C LEU A 188 8.92 -26.85 -18.64
N ALA A 189 9.98 -26.30 -19.24
CA ALA A 189 10.29 -24.87 -19.20
C ALA A 189 9.17 -24.00 -19.78
N TRP A 190 8.61 -24.42 -20.91
CA TRP A 190 7.47 -23.73 -21.52
C TRP A 190 6.24 -23.72 -20.60
N ILE A 191 5.94 -24.85 -19.95
CA ILE A 191 4.84 -24.93 -18.99
C ILE A 191 5.11 -24.05 -17.76
N THR A 192 6.33 -24.05 -17.22
CA THR A 192 6.65 -23.24 -16.04
C THR A 192 6.59 -21.75 -16.33
N ASP A 193 7.14 -21.30 -17.47
CA ASP A 193 7.03 -19.90 -17.89
C ASP A 193 5.57 -19.48 -18.10
N ALA A 194 4.77 -20.33 -18.75
CA ALA A 194 3.35 -20.08 -18.95
C ALA A 194 2.61 -20.00 -17.60
N ALA A 195 2.92 -20.90 -16.67
CA ALA A 195 2.35 -20.90 -15.33
C ALA A 195 2.73 -19.64 -14.54
N VAL A 196 3.93 -19.08 -14.71
CA VAL A 196 4.32 -17.79 -14.10
C VAL A 196 3.53 -16.64 -14.71
N VAL A 197 3.53 -16.53 -16.04
CA VAL A 197 2.94 -15.39 -16.75
C VAL A 197 1.41 -15.35 -16.59
N TYR A 198 0.73 -16.49 -16.75
CA TYR A 198 -0.72 -16.55 -16.62
C TYR A 198 -1.18 -16.79 -15.17
N GLY A 199 -0.31 -17.34 -14.32
CA GLY A 199 -0.62 -17.65 -12.92
C GLY A 199 -0.70 -16.43 -12.01
N ILE A 200 -0.13 -15.29 -12.41
CA ILE A 200 -0.04 -14.11 -11.55
C ILE A 200 -1.40 -13.59 -11.08
N LYS A 201 -2.44 -13.72 -11.92
CA LYS A 201 -3.82 -13.37 -11.53
C LYS A 201 -4.29 -14.18 -10.33
N PHE A 202 -4.00 -15.47 -10.33
CA PHE A 202 -4.38 -16.38 -9.26
C PHE A 202 -3.59 -16.10 -7.98
N ILE A 203 -2.32 -15.72 -8.09
CA ILE A 203 -1.50 -15.24 -6.94
C ILE A 203 -2.13 -14.00 -6.33
N THR A 204 -2.45 -12.99 -7.15
CA THR A 204 -3.03 -11.75 -6.66
C THR A 204 -4.35 -12.02 -5.93
N GLN A 205 -5.21 -12.88 -6.49
CA GLN A 205 -6.45 -13.29 -5.84
C GLN A 205 -6.22 -14.08 -4.54
N ALA A 206 -5.25 -14.99 -4.51
CA ALA A 206 -4.89 -15.73 -3.30
C ALA A 206 -4.35 -14.79 -2.21
N MET A 207 -3.50 -13.84 -2.55
CA MET A 207 -2.97 -12.83 -1.61
C MET A 207 -4.07 -11.93 -1.07
N ILE A 208 -5.03 -11.54 -1.91
CA ILE A 208 -6.24 -10.82 -1.47
C ILE A 208 -7.04 -11.69 -0.50
N PHE A 209 -7.24 -12.97 -0.81
CA PHE A 209 -7.92 -13.92 0.08
C PHE A 209 -7.23 -14.02 1.45
N PHE A 210 -5.91 -14.25 1.50
CA PHE A 210 -5.16 -14.32 2.76
C PHE A 210 -5.19 -13.01 3.56
N SER A 211 -4.98 -11.88 2.89
CA SER A 211 -5.01 -10.56 3.54
C SER A 211 -6.40 -10.18 4.05
N SER A 212 -7.46 -10.62 3.38
CA SER A 212 -8.85 -10.43 3.84
C SER A 212 -9.18 -11.22 5.12
N GLY A 213 -8.55 -12.39 5.32
CA GLY A 213 -8.73 -13.22 6.52
C GLY A 213 -7.96 -12.71 7.75
N LEU A 214 -6.74 -12.21 7.56
CA LEU A 214 -5.81 -11.88 8.66
C LEU A 214 -5.93 -10.44 9.20
N THR A 215 -6.36 -9.49 8.37
CA THR A 215 -6.24 -8.05 8.69
C THR A 215 -7.45 -7.36 9.34
N PRO A 216 -8.70 -7.88 9.37
CA PRO A 216 -9.87 -7.06 9.72
C PRO A 216 -9.86 -6.63 11.19
N LYS A 217 -9.52 -7.53 12.11
CA LYS A 217 -9.46 -7.22 13.56
C LYS A 217 -8.47 -6.10 13.87
N ARG A 218 -7.38 -5.97 13.11
CA ARG A 218 -6.37 -4.93 13.33
C ARG A 218 -6.83 -3.58 12.78
N THR A 219 -7.45 -3.57 11.60
CA THR A 219 -7.96 -2.33 10.98
C THR A 219 -9.20 -1.82 11.73
N GLU A 220 -10.07 -2.70 12.21
CA GLU A 220 -11.24 -2.36 13.03
C GLU A 220 -10.82 -1.72 14.36
N LYS A 221 -9.88 -2.35 15.09
CA LYS A 221 -9.29 -1.76 16.30
C LYS A 221 -8.66 -0.39 16.06
N LYS A 222 -8.00 -0.19 14.92
CA LYS A 222 -7.41 1.10 14.55
C LYS A 222 -8.47 2.15 14.25
N SER A 223 -9.53 1.81 13.52
CA SER A 223 -10.65 2.72 13.26
C SER A 223 -11.31 3.16 14.56
N VAL A 224 -11.62 2.21 15.46
CA VAL A 224 -12.18 2.51 16.79
C VAL A 224 -11.25 3.40 17.61
N TYR A 225 -9.94 3.12 17.59
CA TYR A 225 -8.94 3.95 18.26
C TYR A 225 -8.95 5.40 17.76
N TRP A 226 -8.87 5.60 16.44
CA TRP A 226 -8.83 6.94 15.85
C TRP A 226 -10.15 7.69 16.03
N SER A 227 -11.29 7.01 15.92
CA SER A 227 -12.61 7.57 16.20
C SER A 227 -12.71 8.06 17.66
N ASN A 228 -12.26 7.24 18.62
CA ASN A 228 -12.19 7.63 20.02
C ASN A 228 -11.24 8.80 20.26
N GLN A 229 -10.09 8.83 19.59
CA GLN A 229 -9.14 9.94 19.69
C GLN A 229 -9.74 11.24 19.14
N THR A 230 -10.37 11.20 17.97
CA THR A 230 -11.08 12.34 17.38
C THR A 230 -12.13 12.88 18.34
N ARG A 231 -12.92 12.01 18.96
CA ARG A 231 -13.93 12.42 19.94
C ARG A 231 -13.31 13.08 21.18
N LYS A 232 -12.21 12.54 21.69
CA LYS A 232 -11.49 13.10 22.85
C LYS A 232 -10.92 14.49 22.57
N GLU A 233 -10.24 14.67 21.44
CA GLU A 233 -9.66 15.97 21.09
C GLU A 233 -10.76 17.01 20.80
N LEU A 234 -11.86 16.59 20.17
CA LEU A 234 -13.00 17.48 19.93
C LEU A 234 -13.68 17.90 21.23
N GLN A 235 -13.86 16.97 22.17
CA GLN A 235 -14.42 17.26 23.49
C GLN A 235 -13.52 18.21 24.29
N PHE A 236 -12.19 18.01 24.26
CA PHE A 236 -11.25 18.93 24.91
C PHE A 236 -11.39 20.37 24.40
N ILE A 237 -11.46 20.54 23.07
CA ILE A 237 -11.65 21.86 22.44
C ILE A 237 -13.00 22.46 22.84
N GLY A 238 -14.04 21.64 22.89
CA GLY A 238 -15.38 22.03 23.32
C GLY A 238 -15.44 22.52 24.77
N ASP A 239 -14.94 21.71 25.71
CA ASP A 239 -14.93 22.00 27.14
C ASP A 239 -14.13 23.29 27.45
N ASP A 240 -12.98 23.49 26.79
CA ASP A 240 -12.19 24.71 26.92
C ASP A 240 -12.92 25.94 26.36
N TYR A 241 -13.64 25.79 25.24
CA TYR A 241 -14.41 26.89 24.65
C TYR A 241 -15.66 27.25 25.49
N GLU A 242 -16.35 26.25 26.03
CA GLU A 242 -17.47 26.46 26.96
C GLU A 242 -17.06 27.14 28.26
N THR A 243 -15.80 27.00 28.67
CA THR A 243 -15.22 27.76 29.80
C THR A 243 -14.80 29.17 29.37
N TYR A 244 -14.24 29.33 28.17
CA TYR A 244 -13.79 30.60 27.61
C TYR A 244 -14.95 31.61 27.41
N LYS A 245 -16.06 31.16 26.80
CA LYS A 245 -17.19 32.01 26.42
C LYS A 245 -17.84 32.77 27.59
N PRO A 246 -18.23 32.13 28.71
CA PRO A 246 -18.85 32.85 29.83
C PRO A 246 -17.86 33.81 30.51
N ASN A 247 -16.57 33.45 30.61
CA ASN A 247 -15.55 34.33 31.20
C ASN A 247 -15.36 35.61 30.36
N LEU A 248 -15.37 35.49 29.03
CA LEU A 248 -15.35 36.65 28.13
C LEU A 248 -16.60 37.51 28.31
N GLN A 249 -17.79 36.89 28.33
CA GLN A 249 -19.06 37.61 28.53
C GLN A 249 -19.14 38.31 29.89
N GLU A 250 -18.61 37.69 30.95
CA GLU A 250 -18.56 38.29 32.29
C GLU A 250 -17.61 39.49 32.31
N TYR A 251 -16.45 39.37 31.66
CA TYR A 251 -15.51 40.48 31.53
C TYR A 251 -16.14 41.66 30.76
N ASP A 252 -16.69 41.41 29.57
CA ASP A 252 -17.29 42.46 28.73
C ASP A 252 -18.45 43.17 29.43
N LYS A 253 -19.20 42.45 30.27
CA LYS A 253 -20.26 43.02 31.10
C LYS A 253 -19.73 43.90 32.22
N ARG A 254 -18.57 43.57 32.79
CA ARG A 254 -17.97 44.27 33.93
C ARG A 254 -17.15 45.49 33.51
N TYR A 255 -16.51 45.43 32.35
CA TYR A 255 -15.66 46.49 31.80
C TYR A 255 -16.04 46.82 30.34
N PRO A 256 -17.23 47.40 30.09
CA PRO A 256 -17.72 47.66 28.74
C PRO A 256 -16.90 48.71 27.97
N GLU A 257 -16.14 49.57 28.67
CA GLU A 257 -15.32 50.61 28.06
C GLU A 257 -13.88 50.18 27.77
N ASP A 258 -13.43 49.03 28.30
CA ASP A 258 -12.05 48.52 28.17
C ASP A 258 -12.03 47.15 27.47
N PRO A 259 -12.16 47.10 26.13
CA PRO A 259 -12.21 45.83 25.40
C PRO A 259 -10.90 45.04 25.55
N LEU A 260 -11.03 43.75 25.86
CA LEU A 260 -9.88 42.83 25.91
C LEU A 260 -9.25 42.67 24.53
N ILE A 261 -7.93 42.74 24.49
CA ILE A 261 -7.14 42.36 23.31
C ILE A 261 -6.74 40.89 23.48
N LEU A 262 -7.44 40.00 22.79
CA LEU A 262 -7.18 38.56 22.77
C LEU A 262 -6.59 38.11 21.43
N PRO A 263 -5.73 37.09 21.42
CA PRO A 263 -5.26 36.49 20.17
C PRO A 263 -6.43 35.80 19.45
N PRO A 264 -6.44 35.76 18.11
CA PRO A 264 -7.49 35.07 17.38
C PRO A 264 -7.38 33.54 17.53
N PHE A 265 -8.51 32.84 17.48
CA PHE A 265 -8.51 31.40 17.22
C PHE A 265 -7.95 31.12 15.82
N SER A 266 -7.15 30.05 15.70
CA SER A 266 -6.70 29.55 14.41
C SER A 266 -7.91 29.09 13.57
N GLN A 267 -7.77 29.06 12.24
CA GLN A 267 -8.86 28.61 11.36
C GLN A 267 -9.30 27.18 11.70
N GLU A 268 -8.35 26.31 12.05
CA GLU A 268 -8.58 24.94 12.48
C GLU A 268 -9.38 24.92 13.79
N ALA A 269 -8.98 25.72 14.79
CA ALA A 269 -9.70 25.83 16.05
C ALA A 269 -11.16 26.28 15.84
N LYS A 270 -11.38 27.30 15.01
CA LYS A 270 -12.74 27.77 14.69
C LYS A 270 -13.59 26.67 14.07
N GLN A 271 -13.04 25.93 13.12
CA GLN A 271 -13.74 24.79 12.49
C GLN A 271 -14.03 23.67 13.50
N ALA A 272 -13.10 23.34 14.39
CA ALA A 272 -13.32 22.33 15.42
C ALA A 272 -14.42 22.74 16.41
N ILE A 273 -14.43 24.00 16.86
CA ILE A 273 -15.47 24.57 17.73
C ILE A 273 -16.85 24.51 17.05
N VAL A 274 -16.93 24.93 15.78
CA VAL A 274 -18.16 24.82 14.97
C VAL A 274 -18.68 23.40 14.91
N ILE A 275 -17.79 22.43 14.69
CA ILE A 275 -18.18 21.01 14.61
C ILE A 275 -18.68 20.49 15.96
N TYR A 276 -18.07 20.91 17.07
CA TYR A 276 -18.49 20.50 18.40
C TYR A 276 -19.85 21.09 18.79
N LEU A 277 -20.02 22.41 18.61
CA LEU A 277 -21.22 23.15 19.02
C LEU A 277 -22.38 23.03 18.03
N GLY A 278 -22.11 22.61 16.79
CA GLY A 278 -23.10 22.60 15.71
C GLY A 278 -23.63 23.99 15.33
N CYS A 279 -22.82 25.05 15.51
CA CYS A 279 -23.20 26.45 15.26
C CYS A 279 -22.61 27.02 13.96
N ASP A 280 -23.05 28.21 13.52
CA ASP A 280 -22.50 28.86 12.32
C ASP A 280 -21.05 29.34 12.61
N PRO A 281 -20.09 29.18 11.67
CA PRO A 281 -18.73 29.73 11.81
C PRO A 281 -18.66 31.21 12.14
N LYS A 282 -19.68 32.00 11.78
CA LYS A 282 -19.77 33.43 12.10
C LYS A 282 -19.99 33.70 13.60
N ASP A 283 -20.47 32.71 14.33
CA ASP A 283 -20.73 32.81 15.77
C ASP A 283 -19.48 32.52 16.62
N VAL A 284 -18.38 32.10 15.98
CA VAL A 284 -17.08 31.84 16.63
C VAL A 284 -16.16 33.05 16.41
N LEU A 285 -16.21 33.99 17.37
CA LEU A 285 -15.38 35.20 17.47
C LEU A 285 -13.90 34.93 17.19
#